data_AF-A0A352SDI5-F1
#
_entry.id   AF-A0A352SDI5-F1
#
_cell.length_a   1.000
_cell.length_b   1.000
_cell.length_c   1.000
_cell.angle_alpha   90.00
_cell.angle_beta   90.00
_cell.angle_gamma   90.00
#
_symmetry.space_group_name_H-M   'P 1'
#
loop_
_entity.id
_entity.type
_entity.pdbx_description
1 polymer ?
#
loop_
_entity_poly.entity_id
_entity_poly.type
_entity_poly.pdbx_seq_one_letter_code
_entity_poly.pdbx_strand_id
1 'polypeptide(L)' 'LVLSLAKFKRILSLDPYSRTAVVQPGVRNLAISDAAAPHNLYYAPDPSSQIACSIGGNVAEN' A
#
# COMPACT_ATOMS: atom_id res chain seq x y z
N LEU A 1 23.67 -6.60 9.49
CA LEU A 1 22.65 -5.69 10.06
C LEU A 1 21.39 -5.80 9.22
N VAL A 2 20.20 -5.89 9.82
CA VAL A 2 18.90 -5.91 9.10
C VAL A 2 18.11 -4.68 9.51
N LEU A 3 17.65 -3.88 8.55
CA LEU A 3 16.77 -2.72 8.78
C LEU A 3 15.35 -3.06 8.35
N SER A 4 14.43 -3.19 9.30
CA SER A 4 13.03 -3.51 9.01
C SER A 4 12.16 -2.26 9.01
N LEU A 5 11.41 -2.06 7.92
CA LEU A 5 10.42 -0.98 7.79
C LEU A 5 8.98 -1.46 8.11
N ALA A 6 8.82 -2.70 8.56
CA ALA A 6 7.51 -3.32 8.74
C ALA A 6 6.60 -2.59 9.74
N LYS A 7 7.13 -1.76 10.66
CA LYS A 7 6.30 -1.00 11.62
C LYS A 7 5.72 0.29 11.04
N PHE A 8 6.21 0.77 9.90
CA PHE A 8 5.72 2.00 9.25
C PHE A 8 4.50 1.68 8.37
N LYS A 9 3.33 1.50 9.00
CA LYS A 9 2.10 0.99 8.33
C LYS A 9 0.97 2.01 8.19
N ARG A 10 1.25 3.31 8.26
CA ARG A 10 0.22 4.35 8.14
C ARG A 10 -0.03 4.77 6.69
N ILE A 11 -1.30 4.91 6.32
CA ILE A 11 -1.73 5.70 5.17
C ILE A 11 -1.78 7.16 5.66
N LEU A 12 -1.02 8.04 5.01
CA LEU A 12 -0.90 9.46 5.40
C LEU A 12 -1.98 10.31 4.72
N SER A 13 -2.29 10.01 3.46
CA SER A 13 -3.41 10.62 2.74
C SER A 13 -3.90 9.69 1.63
N LEU A 14 -5.17 9.85 1.25
CA LEU A 14 -5.80 9.22 0.09
C LEU A 14 -6.66 10.28 -0.60
N ASP A 15 -6.40 10.52 -1.88
CA ASP A 15 -7.19 11.40 -2.73
C ASP A 15 -7.88 10.54 -3.81
N PRO A 16 -9.20 10.31 -3.68
CA PRO A 16 -9.94 9.48 -4.62
C PRO A 16 -10.16 10.18 -5.98
N TYR A 17 -10.09 11.52 -6.04
CA TYR A 17 -10.28 12.26 -7.28
C TYR A 17 -9.04 12.14 -8.18
N SER A 18 -7.85 12.40 -7.62
CA SER A 18 -6.59 12.20 -8.35
C SER A 18 -6.15 10.74 -8.41
N ARG A 19 -6.80 9.84 -7.66
CA ARG A 19 -6.45 8.42 -7.49
C ARG A 19 -5.02 8.24 -6.98
N THR A 20 -4.65 9.05 -5.99
CA THR A 20 -3.33 9.01 -5.35
C THR A 20 -3.45 8.68 -3.87
N ALA A 21 -2.43 8.03 -3.32
CA ALA A 21 -2.33 7.78 -1.89
C ALA A 21 -0.87 7.98 -1.44
N VAL A 22 -0.68 8.69 -0.33
CA VAL A 22 0.62 8.82 0.31
C VAL A 22 0.66 7.84 1.47
N VAL A 23 1.60 6.90 1.43
CA VAL A 23 1.64 5.76 2.36
C VAL A 23 3.05 5.56 2.89
N GLN A 24 3.14 5.00 4.10
CA GLN A 24 4.40 4.53 4.64
C GLN A 24 4.84 3.20 3.99
N PRO A 25 6.15 2.88 3.97
CA PRO A 25 6.68 1.74 3.21
C PRO A 25 6.20 0.37 3.70
N GLY A 26 5.83 0.24 4.97
CA GLY A 26 5.32 -1.00 5.55
C GLY A 26 3.82 -1.23 5.33
N VAL A 27 3.11 -0.30 4.67
CA VAL A 27 1.69 -0.47 4.30
C VAL A 27 1.58 -1.63 3.32
N ARG A 28 0.63 -2.53 3.58
CA ARG A 28 0.31 -3.64 2.68
C ARG A 28 -0.60 -3.16 1.58
N ASN A 29 -0.47 -3.80 0.43
CA ASN A 29 -1.33 -3.57 -0.72
C ASN A 29 -2.82 -3.68 -0.39
N LEU A 30 -3.24 -4.74 0.32
CA LEU A 30 -4.64 -4.92 0.73
C LEU A 30 -5.16 -3.73 1.57
N ALA A 31 -4.34 -3.16 2.44
CA ALA A 31 -4.76 -2.04 3.27
C ALA A 31 -5.08 -0.77 2.46
N ILE A 32 -4.45 -0.59 1.29
CA ILE A 32 -4.79 0.51 0.38
C ILE A 32 -6.12 0.22 -0.31
N SER A 33 -6.35 -1.01 -0.76
CA SER A 33 -7.63 -1.41 -1.35
C SER A 33 -8.79 -1.25 -0.36
N ASP A 34 -8.61 -1.67 0.89
CA ASP A 34 -9.62 -1.51 1.95
C ASP A 34 -9.93 -0.03 2.20
N ALA A 35 -8.91 0.83 2.21
CA ALA A 35 -9.08 2.28 2.39
C ALA A 35 -9.72 2.98 1.18
N ALA A 36 -9.51 2.45 -0.03
CA ALA A 36 -10.04 2.99 -1.27
C ALA A 36 -11.46 2.49 -1.60
N ALA A 37 -11.87 1.35 -1.02
CA ALA A 37 -13.16 0.71 -1.27
C ALA A 37 -14.39 1.63 -1.09
N PRO A 38 -14.47 2.53 -0.09
CA PRO A 38 -15.58 3.49 0.06
C PRO A 38 -15.74 4.44 -1.13
N HIS A 39 -14.70 4.60 -1.96
CA HIS A 39 -14.70 5.44 -3.15
C HIS A 39 -14.91 4.64 -4.45
N ASN A 40 -15.30 3.36 -4.36
CA ASN A 40 -15.35 2.42 -5.49
C ASN A 40 -14.01 2.29 -6.24
N LEU A 41 -12.91 2.44 -5.51
CA LEU A 41 -11.56 2.28 -6.00
C LEU A 41 -10.92 1.06 -5.34
N TYR A 42 -9.98 0.44 -6.04
CA TYR A 42 -9.13 -0.60 -5.48
C TYR A 42 -7.69 -0.36 -5.92
N TYR A 43 -6.73 -0.68 -5.06
CA TYR A 43 -5.34 -0.74 -5.49
C TYR A 43 -5.17 -2.07 -6.23
N ALA A 44 -4.61 -2.03 -7.43
CA ALA A 44 -4.49 -3.20 -8.31
C ALA A 44 -3.07 -3.83 -8.29
N PRO A 45 -2.64 -4.52 -7.23
CA PRO A 45 -1.51 -5.42 -7.31
C PRO A 45 -1.92 -6.78 -7.84
N ASP A 46 -0.91 -7.52 -8.33
CA ASP A 46 -1.01 -8.95 -8.60
C ASP A 46 -1.70 -9.69 -7.44
N PRO A 47 -2.74 -10.52 -7.71
CA PRO A 47 -3.55 -11.20 -6.69
C PRO A 47 -2.74 -11.96 -5.64
N SER A 48 -1.58 -12.50 -6.01
CA SER A 48 -0.74 -13.31 -5.12
C SER A 48 0.01 -12.46 -4.07
N SER A 49 0.28 -11.19 -4.37
CA SER A 49 1.14 -10.31 -3.56
C SER A 49 0.37 -9.43 -2.56
N GLN A 50 -0.96 -9.36 -2.66
CA GLN A 50 -1.76 -8.36 -1.94
C GLN A 50 -1.71 -8.49 -0.41
N ILE A 51 -1.58 -9.72 0.09
CA ILE A 51 -1.67 -10.07 1.51
C ILE A 51 -0.31 -9.91 2.21
N ALA A 52 0.77 -10.25 1.51
CA ALA A 52 2.10 -10.35 2.09
C ALA A 52 3.00 -9.14 1.78
N CYS A 53 2.86 -8.55 0.59
CA CYS A 53 3.80 -7.54 0.14
C CYS A 53 3.45 -6.15 0.68
N SER A 54 4.52 -5.40 0.99
CA SER A 54 4.44 -4.01 1.42
C SER A 54 4.83 -3.09 0.26
N ILE A 55 4.29 -1.87 0.27
CA ILE A 55 4.56 -0.89 -0.80
C ILE A 55 6.05 -0.60 -0.96
N GLY A 56 6.79 -0.49 0.15
CA GLY A 56 8.23 -0.29 0.10
C GLY A 56 8.99 -1.48 -0.52
N GLY A 57 8.49 -2.70 -0.34
CA GLY A 57 9.03 -3.89 -0.99
C GLY A 57 8.75 -3.88 -2.50
N ASN A 58 7.51 -3.57 -2.90
CA ASN A 58 7.12 -3.49 -4.30
C ASN A 58 7.95 -2.45 -5.09
N VAL A 59 8.23 -1.29 -4.48
CA VAL A 59 9.07 -0.24 -5.07
C VAL A 59 10.55 -0.63 -5.11
N ALA A 60 11.02 -1.48 -4.19
CA ALA A 60 12.41 -1.90 -4.18
C ALA A 60 12.74 -3.00 -5.22
N GLU A 61 11.72 -3.73 -5.69
CA GLU A 61 11.90 -4.82 -6.66
C GLU A 61 11.79 -4.39 -8.14
N ASN A 62 11.46 -3.12 -8.44
CA ASN A 62 11.29 -2.59 -9.80
C ASN A 62 11.81 -1.16 -9.92
#